data_AF-A0A1F3JRL2-F1
#
_entry.id   AF-A0A1F3JRL2-F1
#
_cell.length_a   1.000
_cell.length_b   1.000
_cell.length_c   1.000
_cell.angle_alpha   90.00
_cell.angle_beta   90.00
_cell.angle_gamma   90.00
#
_symmetry.space_group_name_H-M   'P 1'
#
loop_
_entity.id
_entity.type
_entity.pdbx_description
1 polymer ?
#
loop_
_entity_poly.entity_id
_entity_poly.type
_entity_poly.pdbx_seq_one_letter_code
_entity_poly.pdbx_strand_id
1 'polypeptide(L)'
;MLKNIIIAVILIVFAVLFFDLFMLYEARTGLTGIAQYYAQNGAKEVGAANLVTSIVVTYRGFDTLGEVTILFVAASIISFFLKLKENDESKNISSKDTTEILVTASNVLVPVIFLFGIYVFINGHLTPGGGFQGGAIIATGVALMILANPNIKINTQIIHWVESISGVGYVVVGIFGLILAGGFLDNKITGLGEFGALFSAGAIPIIYSFIGLKVGAEISNILNKYQKSQKND
;
A
#
# COMPACT_ATOMS: atom_id res chain seq x y z
N MET A 1 13.74 -18.49 36.09
CA MET A 1 14.11 -19.75 35.40
C MET A 1 12.89 -20.46 34.81
N LEU A 2 11.83 -20.72 35.59
CA LEU A 2 10.61 -21.40 35.11
C LEU A 2 9.95 -20.73 33.89
N LYS A 3 9.81 -19.39 33.87
CA LYS A 3 9.28 -18.63 32.72
C LYS A 3 10.04 -18.93 31.42
N ASN A 4 11.37 -18.93 31.47
CA ASN A 4 12.20 -19.16 30.29
C ASN A 4 12.13 -20.62 29.82
N ILE A 5 11.98 -21.56 30.76
CA ILE A 5 11.75 -22.98 30.45
C ILE A 5 10.40 -23.16 29.76
N ILE A 6 9.32 -22.53 30.27
CA ILE A 6 7.99 -22.58 29.65
C ILE A 6 8.04 -21.99 28.23
N ILE A 7 8.69 -20.84 28.06
CA ILE A 7 8.85 -20.22 26.73
C ILE A 7 9.65 -21.15 25.80
N ALA A 8 10.74 -21.74 26.27
CA ALA A 8 11.55 -22.66 25.48
C ALA A 8 10.75 -23.91 25.06
N VAL A 9 9.97 -24.49 25.97
CA VAL A 9 9.09 -25.64 25.67
C VAL A 9 8.04 -25.25 24.62
N ILE A 10 7.39 -24.09 24.76
CA ILE A 10 6.42 -23.60 23.76
C ILE A 10 7.08 -23.44 22.39
N LEU A 11 8.26 -22.80 22.33
CA LEU A 11 8.98 -22.60 21.08
C LEU A 11 9.40 -23.94 20.44
N ILE A 12 9.83 -24.90 21.24
CA ILE A 12 10.18 -26.25 20.76
C ILE A 12 8.93 -26.94 20.20
N VAL A 13 7.78 -26.87 20.88
CA VAL A 13 6.52 -27.45 20.40
C VAL A 13 6.12 -26.82 19.07
N PHE A 14 6.14 -25.48 18.96
CA PHE A 14 5.86 -24.81 17.69
C PHE A 14 6.87 -25.20 16.60
N ALA A 15 8.16 -25.27 16.93
CA ALA A 15 9.18 -25.68 15.97
C ALA A 15 8.95 -27.11 15.45
N VAL A 16 8.58 -28.05 16.32
CA VAL A 16 8.23 -29.43 15.93
C VAL A 16 6.99 -29.42 15.04
N LEU A 17 5.92 -28.71 15.42
CA LEU A 17 4.70 -28.62 14.60
C LEU A 17 4.96 -28.04 13.21
N PHE A 18 5.76 -26.98 13.10
CA PHE A 18 6.11 -26.39 11.81
C PHE A 18 7.08 -27.27 11.01
N PHE A 19 7.99 -27.97 11.69
CA PHE A 19 8.89 -28.93 11.04
C PHE A 19 8.11 -30.09 10.43
N ASP A 20 7.14 -30.65 11.16
CA ASP A 20 6.28 -31.72 10.65
C ASP A 20 5.45 -31.25 9.45
N LEU A 21 4.86 -30.05 9.53
CA LEU A 21 4.15 -29.44 8.40
C LEU A 21 5.05 -29.27 7.18
N PHE A 22 6.32 -28.89 7.38
CA PHE A 22 7.29 -28.73 6.31
C PHE A 22 7.73 -30.08 5.72
N MET A 23 7.98 -31.08 6.54
CA MET A 23 8.37 -32.42 6.09
C MET A 23 7.24 -33.15 5.35
N LEU A 24 5.99 -32.85 5.70
CA LEU A 24 4.79 -33.39 5.03
C LEU A 24 4.36 -32.56 3.81
N TYR A 25 5.05 -31.47 3.50
CA TYR A 25 4.71 -30.63 2.37
C TYR A 25 5.14 -31.27 1.05
N GLU A 26 4.17 -31.58 0.19
CA GLU A 26 4.40 -31.90 -1.21
C GLU A 26 3.95 -30.75 -2.11
N ALA A 27 4.86 -30.31 -2.99
CA ALA A 27 4.55 -29.26 -3.96
C ALA A 27 3.53 -29.77 -4.97
N ARG A 28 2.40 -29.08 -5.09
CA ARG A 28 1.40 -29.40 -6.12
C ARG A 28 1.96 -29.09 -7.50
N THR A 29 1.81 -30.03 -8.43
CA THR A 29 2.25 -29.88 -9.83
C THR A 29 1.24 -29.17 -10.72
N GLY A 30 0.03 -28.90 -10.22
CA GLY A 30 -1.04 -28.25 -10.95
C GLY A 30 -1.80 -27.23 -10.10
N LEU A 31 -2.52 -26.33 -10.78
CA LEU A 31 -3.40 -25.35 -10.14
C LEU A 31 -4.59 -26.06 -9.49
N THR A 32 -5.05 -25.52 -8.36
CA THR A 32 -6.34 -25.91 -7.77
C THR A 32 -7.50 -25.45 -8.65
N GLY A 33 -8.69 -26.02 -8.50
CA GLY A 33 -9.83 -25.69 -9.38
C GLY A 33 -10.14 -24.18 -9.46
N ILE A 34 -10.08 -23.47 -8.33
CA ILE A 34 -10.28 -22.01 -8.29
C ILE A 34 -9.11 -21.27 -8.97
N ALA A 35 -7.87 -21.66 -8.69
CA ALA A 35 -6.71 -21.03 -9.31
C ALA A 35 -6.68 -21.24 -10.83
N GLN A 36 -7.11 -22.42 -11.29
CA GLN A 36 -7.27 -22.73 -12.69
C GLN A 36 -8.37 -21.87 -13.33
N TYR A 37 -9.51 -21.68 -12.66
CA TYR A 37 -10.57 -20.78 -13.12
C TYR A 37 -10.05 -19.36 -13.32
N TYR A 38 -9.35 -18.79 -12.34
CA TYR A 38 -8.78 -17.44 -12.46
C TYR A 38 -7.79 -17.34 -13.62
N ALA A 39 -6.89 -18.32 -13.75
CA ALA A 39 -5.88 -18.32 -14.81
C ALA A 39 -6.51 -18.41 -16.22
N GLN A 40 -7.61 -19.15 -16.38
CA GLN A 40 -8.26 -19.35 -17.68
C GLN A 40 -9.24 -18.23 -18.05
N ASN A 41 -9.96 -17.68 -17.07
CA ASN A 41 -11.06 -16.73 -17.33
C ASN A 41 -10.72 -15.28 -16.97
N GLY A 42 -9.74 -15.04 -16.10
CA GLY A 42 -9.43 -13.71 -15.58
C GLY A 42 -9.17 -12.67 -16.67
N ALA A 43 -8.36 -13.00 -17.67
CA ALA A 43 -8.07 -12.10 -18.78
C ALA A 43 -9.33 -11.71 -19.57
N LYS A 44 -10.27 -12.65 -19.77
CA LYS A 44 -11.52 -12.43 -20.52
C LYS A 44 -12.55 -11.67 -19.70
N GLU A 45 -12.70 -12.00 -18.42
CA GLU A 45 -13.71 -11.41 -17.54
C GLU A 45 -13.33 -10.01 -17.06
N VAL A 46 -12.04 -9.79 -16.80
CA VAL A 46 -11.51 -8.58 -16.15
C VAL A 46 -10.74 -7.69 -17.13
N GLY A 47 -10.22 -8.22 -18.24
CA GLY A 47 -9.49 -7.43 -19.23
C GLY A 47 -8.09 -6.95 -18.79
N ALA A 48 -7.63 -7.39 -17.61
CA ALA A 48 -6.27 -7.13 -17.13
C ALA A 48 -5.32 -8.24 -17.59
N ALA A 49 -4.13 -7.86 -18.07
CA ALA A 49 -3.07 -8.81 -18.40
C ALA A 49 -2.38 -9.35 -17.15
N ASN A 50 -2.38 -8.55 -16.07
CA ASN A 50 -1.92 -8.98 -14.77
C ASN A 50 -3.00 -9.81 -14.03
N LEU A 51 -2.75 -11.12 -13.94
CA LEU A 51 -3.65 -12.06 -13.26
C LEU A 51 -3.80 -11.76 -11.76
N VAL A 52 -2.72 -11.35 -11.09
CA VAL A 52 -2.76 -11.02 -9.65
C VAL A 52 -3.68 -9.82 -9.43
N THR A 53 -3.57 -8.79 -10.28
CA THR A 53 -4.45 -7.62 -10.24
C THR A 53 -5.91 -8.00 -10.46
N SER A 54 -6.19 -8.89 -11.41
CA SER A 54 -7.54 -9.43 -11.61
C SER A 54 -8.08 -10.06 -10.33
N ILE A 55 -7.24 -10.81 -9.61
CA ILE A 55 -7.65 -11.46 -8.37
C ILE A 55 -7.88 -10.44 -7.26
N VAL A 56 -6.90 -9.61 -6.94
CA VAL A 56 -6.97 -8.77 -5.73
C VAL A 56 -7.94 -7.60 -5.88
N VAL A 57 -8.06 -7.02 -7.08
CA VAL A 57 -8.92 -5.83 -7.29
C VAL A 57 -10.37 -6.20 -7.52
N THR A 58 -10.64 -7.28 -8.26
CA THR A 58 -12.02 -7.64 -8.64
C THR A 58 -12.49 -8.88 -7.89
N TYR A 59 -11.98 -10.09 -8.22
CA TYR A 59 -12.46 -11.34 -7.60
C TYR A 59 -12.42 -11.33 -6.07
N ARG A 60 -11.43 -10.65 -5.50
CA ARG A 60 -11.21 -10.47 -4.05
C ARG A 60 -11.15 -8.99 -3.67
N GLY A 61 -11.92 -8.12 -4.35
CA GLY A 61 -11.92 -6.68 -4.10
C GLY A 61 -12.22 -6.27 -2.65
N PHE A 62 -13.00 -7.08 -1.92
CA PHE A 62 -13.25 -6.87 -0.49
C PHE A 62 -12.00 -7.04 0.37
N ASP A 63 -11.07 -7.91 -0.01
CA ASP A 63 -9.82 -8.09 0.73
C ASP A 63 -8.95 -6.84 0.58
N THR A 64 -8.87 -6.29 -0.63
CA THR A 64 -8.19 -5.00 -0.90
C THR A 64 -8.83 -3.84 -0.13
N LEU A 65 -10.16 -3.78 -0.04
CA LEU A 65 -10.86 -2.80 0.82
C LEU A 65 -10.46 -2.98 2.29
N GLY A 66 -10.40 -4.23 2.77
CA GLY A 66 -9.94 -4.56 4.11
C GLY A 66 -8.51 -4.09 4.37
N GLU A 67 -7.59 -4.36 3.44
CA GLU A 67 -6.19 -3.93 3.53
C GLU A 67 -6.06 -2.40 3.63
N VAL A 68 -6.75 -1.65 2.76
CA VAL A 68 -6.73 -0.17 2.79
C VAL A 68 -7.33 0.34 4.10
N THR A 69 -8.40 -0.30 4.60
CA THR A 69 -9.02 0.05 5.87
C THR A 69 -8.08 -0.19 7.05
N ILE A 70 -7.38 -1.32 7.07
CA ILE A 70 -6.41 -1.65 8.13
C ILE A 70 -5.26 -0.65 8.13
N LEU A 71 -4.73 -0.28 6.95
CA LEU A 71 -3.66 0.71 6.84
C LEU A 71 -4.13 2.08 7.35
N PHE A 72 -5.33 2.52 6.96
CA PHE A 72 -5.94 3.75 7.45
C PHE A 72 -6.08 3.79 8.97
N VAL A 73 -6.61 2.72 9.55
CA VAL A 73 -6.81 2.60 11.01
C VAL A 73 -5.45 2.61 11.71
N ALA A 74 -4.47 1.86 11.21
CA ALA A 74 -3.12 1.84 11.77
C ALA A 74 -2.46 3.23 11.71
N ALA A 75 -2.52 3.92 10.57
CA ALA A 75 -1.99 5.26 10.39
C ALA A 75 -2.65 6.28 11.34
N SER A 76 -3.97 6.16 11.52
CA SER A 76 -4.75 7.02 12.41
C SER A 76 -4.38 6.79 13.88
N ILE A 77 -4.25 5.53 14.31
CA ILE A 77 -3.83 5.16 15.66
C ILE A 77 -2.43 5.71 15.95
N ILE A 78 -1.46 5.47 15.06
CA ILE A 78 -0.09 5.96 15.23
C ILE A 78 -0.08 7.50 15.31
N SER A 79 -0.80 8.17 14.40
CA SER A 79 -0.89 9.62 14.38
C SER A 79 -1.54 10.20 15.65
N PHE A 80 -2.53 9.50 16.22
CA PHE A 80 -3.17 9.88 17.47
C PHE A 80 -2.21 9.78 18.66
N PHE A 81 -1.50 8.66 18.81
CA PHE A 81 -0.53 8.48 19.90
C PHE A 81 0.65 9.44 19.81
N LEU A 82 1.18 9.70 18.61
CA LEU A 82 2.26 10.68 18.42
C LEU A 82 1.82 12.10 18.80
N LYS A 83 0.56 12.46 18.53
CA LYS A 83 0.00 13.77 18.92
C LYS A 83 -0.17 13.90 20.44
N LEU A 84 -0.47 12.82 21.15
CA LEU A 84 -0.56 12.87 22.62
C LEU A 84 0.80 13.11 23.27
N LYS A 85 1.85 12.46 22.76
CA LYS A 85 3.22 12.61 23.27
C LYS A 85 3.77 14.03 23.07
N GLU A 86 3.41 14.68 21.97
CA GLU A 86 3.80 16.06 21.64
C GLU A 86 3.34 17.11 22.68
N ASN A 87 2.30 16.83 23.47
CA ASN A 87 1.81 17.77 24.49
C ASN A 87 2.57 17.70 25.83
N ASP A 88 3.39 16.67 26.07
CA ASP A 88 4.00 16.41 27.38
C ASP A 88 5.48 16.82 27.51
N GLU A 89 6.23 16.98 26.41
CA GLU A 89 7.63 17.40 26.46
C GLU A 89 7.96 18.43 25.37
N SER A 90 8.53 19.57 25.79
CA SER A 90 9.04 20.61 24.89
C SER A 90 10.55 20.76 25.08
N LYS A 91 11.32 19.96 24.37
CA LYS A 91 12.76 20.18 24.21
C LYS A 91 13.06 20.42 22.74
N ASN A 92 13.83 21.46 22.50
CA ASN A 92 14.20 21.89 21.15
C ASN A 92 15.47 21.14 20.74
N ILE A 93 15.34 19.90 20.25
CA ILE A 93 16.49 19.20 19.67
C ILE A 93 16.86 19.88 18.35
N SER A 94 18.03 20.52 18.33
CA SER A 94 18.65 21.00 17.10
C SER A 94 18.96 19.79 16.22
N SER A 95 18.20 19.63 15.13
CA SER A 95 18.46 18.60 14.13
C SER A 95 19.81 18.89 13.47
N LYS A 96 20.72 17.91 13.51
CA LYS A 96 22.04 18.03 12.89
C LYS A 96 21.91 18.22 11.37
N ASP A 97 22.69 19.12 10.80
CA ASP A 97 22.74 19.32 9.36
C ASP A 97 23.20 18.03 8.66
N THR A 98 22.55 17.72 7.55
CA THR A 98 22.84 16.55 6.70
C THR A 98 23.91 16.90 5.67
N THR A 99 24.46 15.88 5.00
CA THR A 99 25.47 16.11 3.96
C THR A 99 24.86 16.71 2.69
N GLU A 100 25.55 17.66 2.06
CA GLU A 100 25.13 18.27 0.79
C GLU A 100 24.93 17.25 -0.34
N ILE A 101 25.69 16.16 -0.32
CA ILE A 101 25.55 15.05 -1.26
C ILE A 101 24.16 14.41 -1.11
N LEU A 102 23.70 14.16 0.12
CA LEU A 102 22.40 13.57 0.39
C LEU A 102 21.25 14.50 -0.02
N VAL A 103 21.37 15.80 0.27
CA VAL A 103 20.37 16.82 -0.12
C VAL A 103 20.26 16.90 -1.64
N THR A 104 21.39 16.99 -2.33
CA THR A 104 21.44 17.05 -3.80
C THR A 104 20.89 15.77 -4.42
N ALA A 105 21.30 14.60 -3.92
CA ALA A 105 20.79 13.31 -4.39
C ALA A 105 19.27 13.21 -4.19
N SER A 106 18.75 13.63 -3.03
CA SER A 106 17.31 13.65 -2.76
C SER A 106 16.55 14.54 -3.76
N ASN A 107 17.05 15.74 -4.05
CA ASN A 107 16.39 16.66 -4.98
C ASN A 107 16.28 16.09 -6.41
N VAL A 108 17.21 15.23 -6.83
CA VAL A 108 17.19 14.56 -8.13
C VAL A 108 16.35 13.27 -8.09
N LEU A 109 16.51 12.46 -7.05
CA LEU A 109 15.89 11.14 -6.96
C LEU A 109 14.40 11.19 -6.60
N VAL A 110 13.97 12.13 -5.74
CA VAL A 110 12.57 12.18 -5.29
C VAL A 110 11.59 12.33 -6.46
N PRO A 111 11.77 13.25 -7.43
CA PRO A 111 10.89 13.33 -8.60
C PRO A 111 10.85 12.02 -9.42
N VAL A 112 11.98 11.35 -9.56
CA VAL A 112 12.09 10.07 -10.30
C VAL A 112 11.34 8.96 -9.55
N ILE A 113 11.49 8.88 -8.23
CA ILE A 113 10.77 7.94 -7.37
C ILE A 113 9.27 8.18 -7.47
N PHE A 114 8.84 9.44 -7.46
CA PHE A 114 7.42 9.79 -7.59
C PHE A 114 6.85 9.37 -8.94
N LEU A 115 7.55 9.69 -10.03
CA LEU A 115 7.17 9.28 -11.37
C LEU A 115 7.07 7.75 -11.49
N PHE A 116 8.04 7.04 -10.92
CA PHE A 116 8.07 5.58 -10.92
C PHE A 116 6.92 4.97 -10.09
N GLY A 117 6.64 5.51 -8.90
CA GLY A 117 5.51 5.05 -8.08
C GLY A 117 4.15 5.25 -8.78
N ILE A 118 3.96 6.40 -9.44
CA ILE A 118 2.78 6.69 -10.26
C ILE A 118 2.68 5.70 -11.44
N TYR A 119 3.79 5.48 -12.14
CA TYR A 119 3.84 4.51 -13.22
C TYR A 119 3.42 3.10 -12.75
N VAL A 120 3.92 2.65 -11.59
CA VAL A 120 3.66 1.32 -11.05
C VAL A 120 2.17 1.10 -10.75
N PHE A 121 1.47 2.06 -10.13
CA PHE A 121 0.06 1.86 -9.83
C PHE A 121 -0.85 2.08 -11.05
N ILE A 122 -0.52 3.01 -11.96
CA ILE A 122 -1.33 3.24 -13.18
C ILE A 122 -1.27 2.03 -14.11
N ASN A 123 -0.10 1.38 -14.22
CA ASN A 123 0.10 0.23 -15.11
C ASN A 123 -0.05 -1.11 -14.39
N GLY A 124 -0.66 -1.14 -13.20
CA GLY A 124 -0.79 -2.37 -12.41
C GLY A 124 -1.60 -3.46 -13.11
N HIS A 125 -2.52 -3.10 -14.02
CA HIS A 125 -3.29 -4.06 -14.83
C HIS A 125 -2.48 -4.71 -15.95
N LEU A 126 -1.32 -4.14 -16.32
CA LEU A 126 -0.45 -4.65 -17.38
C LEU A 126 0.84 -5.26 -16.85
N THR A 127 1.43 -4.64 -15.84
CA THR A 127 2.74 -4.97 -15.29
C THR A 127 2.64 -5.48 -13.85
N PRO A 128 3.60 -6.29 -13.36
CA PRO A 128 3.68 -6.63 -11.95
C PRO A 128 3.77 -5.38 -11.07
N GLY A 129 2.94 -5.31 -10.03
CA GLY A 129 2.82 -4.12 -9.18
C GLY A 129 1.36 -3.90 -8.77
N GLY A 130 0.99 -2.63 -8.63
CA GLY A 130 -0.37 -2.22 -8.25
C GLY A 130 -0.38 -0.99 -7.35
N GLY A 131 -1.56 -0.68 -6.81
CA GLY A 131 -1.79 0.45 -5.93
C GLY A 131 -0.85 0.50 -4.72
N PHE A 132 -0.81 -0.56 -3.92
CA PHE A 132 -0.02 -0.60 -2.68
C PHE A 132 1.48 -0.41 -2.92
N GLN A 133 2.05 -1.12 -3.89
CA GLN A 133 3.47 -1.05 -4.22
C GLN A 133 3.83 0.34 -4.74
N GLY A 134 3.02 0.91 -5.64
CA GLY A 134 3.20 2.27 -6.12
C GLY A 134 3.14 3.30 -4.99
N GLY A 135 2.15 3.17 -4.09
CA GLY A 135 2.01 4.02 -2.91
C GLY A 135 3.21 3.94 -1.95
N ALA A 136 3.73 2.74 -1.70
CA ALA A 136 4.92 2.53 -0.87
C ALA A 136 6.18 3.16 -1.49
N ILE A 137 6.32 3.12 -2.82
CA ILE A 137 7.39 3.81 -3.55
C ILE A 137 7.27 5.33 -3.35
N ILE A 138 6.07 5.91 -3.49
CA ILE A 138 5.82 7.34 -3.20
C ILE A 138 6.24 7.69 -1.77
N ALA A 139 5.81 6.88 -0.80
CA ALA A 139 6.14 7.08 0.61
C ALA A 139 7.66 7.00 0.88
N THR A 140 8.39 6.15 0.14
CA THR A 140 9.85 6.08 0.20
C THR A 140 10.51 7.36 -0.31
N GLY A 141 9.95 7.98 -1.36
CA GLY A 141 10.39 9.31 -1.81
C GLY A 141 10.17 10.38 -0.74
N VAL A 142 9.03 10.36 -0.04
CA VAL A 142 8.78 11.24 1.11
C VAL A 142 9.75 10.97 2.26
N ALA A 143 10.02 9.71 2.57
CA ALA A 143 11.00 9.32 3.58
C ALA A 143 12.40 9.87 3.24
N LEU A 144 12.86 9.70 2.00
CA LEU A 144 14.13 10.24 1.53
C LEU A 144 14.18 11.77 1.69
N MET A 145 13.10 12.45 1.32
CA MET A 145 12.99 13.90 1.45
C MET A 145 13.09 14.37 2.92
N ILE A 146 12.45 13.66 3.86
CA ILE A 146 12.51 13.94 5.30
C ILE A 146 13.92 13.66 5.86
N LEU A 147 14.53 12.55 5.47
CA LEU A 147 15.86 12.15 5.94
C LEU A 147 16.95 13.07 5.40
N ALA A 148 16.83 13.52 4.15
CA ALA A 148 17.76 14.44 3.53
C ALA A 148 17.65 15.84 4.09
N ASN A 149 16.43 16.30 4.42
CA ASN A 149 16.21 17.60 5.04
C ASN A 149 15.26 17.45 6.25
N PRO A 150 15.80 17.19 7.46
CA PRO A 150 15.01 17.05 8.68
C PRO A 150 14.21 18.31 9.03
N ASN A 151 14.54 19.46 8.44
CA ASN A 151 13.84 20.73 8.62
C ASN A 151 12.75 21.03 7.59
N ILE A 152 12.55 20.14 6.61
CA ILE A 152 11.52 20.32 5.61
C ILE A 152 10.14 20.38 6.25
N LYS A 153 9.35 21.38 5.84
CA LYS A 153 7.94 21.53 6.25
C LYS A 153 7.07 21.00 5.13
N ILE A 154 6.61 19.76 5.28
CA ILE A 154 5.67 19.17 4.34
C ILE A 154 4.29 19.80 4.55
N ASN A 155 3.64 20.17 3.45
CA ASN A 155 2.28 20.70 3.50
C ASN A 155 1.29 19.57 3.83
N THR A 156 0.91 19.47 5.11
CA THR A 156 -0.03 18.46 5.61
C THR A 156 -1.42 18.59 5.00
N GLN A 157 -1.81 19.77 4.54
CA GLN A 157 -3.10 19.99 3.90
C GLN A 157 -3.19 19.18 2.60
N ILE A 158 -2.13 19.17 1.79
CA ILE A 158 -2.08 18.39 0.54
C ILE A 158 -2.22 16.90 0.85
N ILE A 159 -1.50 16.40 1.86
CA ILE A 159 -1.59 14.98 2.27
C ILE A 159 -3.02 14.62 2.66
N HIS A 160 -3.67 15.42 3.52
CA HIS A 160 -5.05 15.15 3.93
C HIS A 160 -6.06 15.24 2.79
N TRP A 161 -5.86 16.15 1.83
CA TRP A 161 -6.69 16.21 0.63
C TRP A 161 -6.53 14.97 -0.23
N VAL A 162 -5.29 14.56 -0.52
CA VAL A 162 -5.00 13.34 -1.30
C VAL A 162 -5.59 12.12 -0.60
N GLU A 163 -5.38 11.99 0.71
CA GLU A 163 -5.92 10.91 1.54
C GLU A 163 -7.46 10.86 1.49
N SER A 164 -8.12 12.00 1.64
CA SER A 164 -9.58 12.07 1.66
C SER A 164 -10.18 11.80 0.29
N ILE A 165 -9.64 12.43 -0.76
CA ILE A 165 -10.12 12.26 -2.14
C ILE A 165 -9.92 10.82 -2.59
N SER A 166 -8.76 10.22 -2.30
CA SER A 166 -8.47 8.85 -2.70
C SER A 166 -9.34 7.83 -1.96
N GLY A 167 -9.55 8.00 -0.65
CA GLY A 167 -10.41 7.12 0.14
C GLY A 167 -11.88 7.19 -0.31
N VAL A 168 -12.43 8.40 -0.43
CA VAL A 168 -13.81 8.60 -0.88
C VAL A 168 -13.98 8.14 -2.32
N GLY A 169 -13.04 8.50 -3.21
CA GLY A 169 -13.05 8.09 -4.61
C GLY A 169 -13.07 6.58 -4.78
N TYR A 170 -12.25 5.85 -4.01
CA TYR A 170 -12.24 4.39 -4.01
C TYR A 170 -13.60 3.78 -3.63
N VAL A 171 -14.21 4.26 -2.54
CA VAL A 171 -15.53 3.77 -2.09
C VAL A 171 -16.63 4.11 -3.11
N VAL A 172 -16.59 5.33 -3.68
CA VAL A 172 -17.55 5.76 -4.71
C VAL A 172 -17.46 4.88 -5.95
N VAL A 173 -16.25 4.56 -6.43
CA VAL A 173 -16.06 3.61 -7.55
C VAL A 173 -16.61 2.23 -7.19
N GLY A 174 -16.39 1.76 -5.96
CA GLY A 174 -16.94 0.51 -5.49
C GLY A 174 -18.48 0.45 -5.49
N ILE A 175 -19.12 1.54 -5.06
CA ILE A 175 -20.58 1.69 -5.08
C ILE A 175 -21.10 1.75 -6.53
N PHE A 176 -20.41 2.46 -7.44
CA PHE A 176 -20.77 2.43 -8.86
C PHE A 176 -20.65 1.03 -9.47
N GLY A 177 -19.66 0.24 -9.04
CA GLY A 177 -19.57 -1.18 -9.36
C GLY A 177 -20.85 -1.93 -9.04
N LEU A 178 -21.36 -1.77 -7.81
CA LEU A 178 -22.59 -2.43 -7.37
C LEU A 178 -23.80 -2.02 -8.21
N ILE A 179 -23.95 -0.72 -8.49
CA ILE A 179 -25.14 -0.18 -9.15
C ILE A 179 -25.14 -0.46 -10.66
N LEU A 180 -23.98 -0.32 -11.32
CA LEU A 180 -23.88 -0.31 -12.78
C LEU A 180 -23.39 -1.64 -13.37
N ALA A 181 -22.65 -2.45 -12.61
CA ALA A 181 -22.01 -3.66 -13.09
C ALA A 181 -22.36 -4.93 -12.26
N GLY A 182 -23.15 -4.77 -11.19
CA GLY A 182 -23.70 -5.89 -10.41
C GLY A 182 -22.79 -6.44 -9.30
N GLY A 183 -21.62 -5.83 -9.06
CA GLY A 183 -20.66 -6.28 -8.05
C GLY A 183 -19.80 -5.14 -7.50
N PHE A 184 -19.45 -5.18 -6.21
CA PHE A 184 -18.60 -4.17 -5.59
C PHE A 184 -17.22 -4.15 -6.24
N LEU A 185 -16.76 -2.95 -6.64
CA LEU A 185 -15.52 -2.73 -7.41
C LEU A 185 -15.48 -3.52 -8.72
N ASP A 186 -16.62 -3.91 -9.29
CA ASP A 186 -16.63 -4.49 -10.63
C ASP A 186 -16.09 -3.45 -11.62
N ASN A 187 -15.04 -3.84 -12.33
CA ASN A 187 -14.29 -2.94 -13.20
C ASN A 187 -14.99 -2.67 -14.53
N LYS A 188 -16.03 -3.44 -14.88
CA LYS A 188 -16.82 -3.29 -16.11
C LYS A 188 -17.74 -2.06 -16.10
N ILE A 189 -17.75 -1.27 -15.01
CA ILE A 189 -18.40 0.06 -14.99
C ILE A 189 -17.89 0.98 -16.11
N THR A 190 -16.65 0.76 -16.53
CA THR A 190 -16.06 1.32 -17.74
C THR A 190 -15.76 0.18 -18.69
N GLY A 191 -15.90 0.39 -20.00
CA GLY A 191 -15.60 -0.65 -20.99
C GLY A 191 -14.19 -1.22 -20.83
N LEU A 192 -14.05 -2.54 -21.02
CA LEU A 192 -12.77 -3.26 -20.81
C LEU A 192 -11.64 -2.83 -21.76
N GLY A 193 -11.98 -2.13 -22.85
CA GLY A 193 -11.01 -1.68 -23.86
C GLY A 193 -10.37 -2.83 -24.63
N GLU A 194 -9.24 -2.54 -25.26
CA GLU A 194 -8.43 -3.53 -25.95
C GLU A 194 -7.45 -4.19 -24.97
N PHE A 195 -7.45 -5.51 -24.90
CA PHE A 195 -6.58 -6.25 -23.99
C PHE A 195 -5.10 -5.94 -24.24
N GLY A 196 -4.37 -5.56 -23.20
CA GLY A 196 -2.95 -5.20 -23.29
C GLY A 196 -2.68 -3.74 -23.66
N ALA A 197 -3.70 -2.95 -23.99
CA ALA A 197 -3.55 -1.51 -24.21
C ALA A 197 -3.48 -0.73 -22.89
N LEU A 198 -2.99 0.53 -22.95
CA LEU A 198 -2.93 1.40 -21.78
C LEU A 198 -4.32 1.66 -21.18
N PHE A 199 -5.29 1.97 -22.05
CA PHE A 199 -6.70 2.18 -21.69
C PHE A 199 -7.47 0.86 -21.79
N SER A 200 -7.16 -0.07 -20.91
CA SER A 200 -7.81 -1.38 -20.81
C SER A 200 -8.15 -1.75 -19.36
N ALA A 201 -8.75 -2.92 -19.17
CA ALA A 201 -9.11 -3.48 -17.86
C ALA A 201 -10.16 -2.65 -17.08
N GLY A 202 -10.95 -1.85 -17.80
CA GLY A 202 -12.04 -1.08 -17.24
C GLY A 202 -11.54 -0.13 -16.14
N ALA A 203 -12.18 -0.17 -14.96
CA ALA A 203 -11.92 0.81 -13.90
C ALA A 203 -10.68 0.50 -13.06
N ILE A 204 -9.97 -0.60 -13.32
CA ILE A 204 -8.79 -1.02 -12.53
C ILE A 204 -7.72 0.07 -12.44
N PRO A 205 -7.31 0.76 -13.52
CA PRO A 205 -6.30 1.83 -13.42
C PRO A 205 -6.73 2.99 -12.50
N ILE A 206 -8.04 3.30 -12.48
CA ILE A 206 -8.62 4.33 -11.60
C ILE A 206 -8.62 3.83 -10.15
N ILE A 207 -9.07 2.59 -9.92
CA ILE A 207 -9.08 1.96 -8.60
C ILE A 207 -7.66 1.93 -8.01
N TYR A 208 -6.67 1.48 -8.77
CA TYR A 208 -5.28 1.47 -8.32
C TYR A 208 -4.68 2.86 -8.16
N SER A 209 -5.10 3.85 -8.95
CA SER A 209 -4.68 5.23 -8.71
C SER A 209 -5.17 5.74 -7.35
N PHE A 210 -6.44 5.46 -7.00
CA PHE A 210 -6.93 5.79 -5.66
C PHE A 210 -6.21 5.02 -4.56
N ILE A 211 -6.03 3.71 -4.70
CA ILE A 211 -5.31 2.91 -3.69
C ILE A 211 -3.87 3.41 -3.53
N GLY A 212 -3.14 3.63 -4.62
CA GLY A 212 -1.75 4.08 -4.56
C GLY A 212 -1.58 5.45 -3.94
N LEU A 213 -2.48 6.40 -4.28
CA LEU A 213 -2.51 7.70 -3.62
C LEU A 213 -2.87 7.60 -2.13
N LYS A 214 -3.82 6.73 -1.76
CA LYS A 214 -4.23 6.53 -0.36
C LYS A 214 -3.08 5.99 0.47
N VAL A 215 -2.47 4.90 0.02
CA VAL A 215 -1.34 4.24 0.69
C VAL A 215 -0.15 5.20 0.81
N GLY A 216 0.18 5.89 -0.29
CA GLY A 216 1.27 6.87 -0.30
C GLY A 216 1.02 8.01 0.70
N ALA A 217 -0.20 8.55 0.74
CA ALA A 217 -0.57 9.62 1.67
C ALA A 217 -0.55 9.17 3.13
N GLU A 218 -1.07 7.98 3.45
CA GLU A 218 -1.12 7.45 4.82
C GLU A 218 0.28 7.24 5.41
N ILE A 219 1.16 6.56 4.67
CA ILE A 219 2.53 6.32 5.14
C ILE A 219 3.28 7.65 5.24
N SER A 220 3.12 8.55 4.27
CA SER A 220 3.72 9.89 4.30
C SER A 220 3.24 10.71 5.50
N ASN A 221 1.97 10.58 5.89
CA ASN A 221 1.43 11.25 7.08
C ASN A 221 2.07 10.72 8.36
N ILE A 222 2.20 9.39 8.51
CA ILE A 222 2.91 8.77 9.64
C ILE A 222 4.34 9.30 9.74
N LEU A 223 5.08 9.29 8.63
CA LEU A 223 6.47 9.75 8.58
C LEU A 223 6.60 11.22 8.98
N ASN A 224 5.74 12.08 8.47
CA ASN A 224 5.71 13.50 8.81
C ASN A 224 5.33 13.74 10.29
N LYS A 225 4.40 12.97 10.85
CA LYS A 225 4.06 13.03 12.29
C LYS A 225 5.22 12.58 13.16
N TYR A 226 5.92 11.52 12.76
CA TYR A 226 7.08 11.01 13.47
C TYR A 226 8.24 12.01 13.45
N GLN A 227 8.53 12.62 12.30
CA GLN A 227 9.52 13.70 12.17
C GLN A 227 9.23 14.88 13.11
N LYS A 228 7.95 15.27 13.24
CA LYS A 228 7.55 16.35 14.17
C LYS A 228 7.76 15.94 15.62
N SER A 229 7.38 14.72 16.00
CA SER A 229 7.58 14.20 17.35
C SER A 229 9.05 14.20 17.76
N GLN A 230 9.97 13.85 16.86
CA GLN A 230 11.42 13.83 17.16
C GLN A 230 12.04 15.20 17.38
N LYS A 231 11.39 16.29 16.94
CA LYS A 231 11.88 17.65 17.21
C LYS A 231 11.48 18.16 18.60
N ASN A 232 10.51 17.51 19.23
CA ASN A 232 9.92 17.94 20.50
C ASN A 232 10.42 17.12 21.70
N ASP A 233 10.84 15.86 21.49
CA ASP A 233 11.67 15.08 22.42
C ASP A 233 13.06 15.75 22.58
#